data_AF-A0A7C1W390-F1
#
_entry.id   AF-A0A7C1W390-F1
#
_cell.length_a   1.000
_cell.length_b   1.000
_cell.length_c   1.000
_cell.angle_alpha   90.00
_cell.angle_beta   90.00
_cell.angle_gamma   90.00
#
_symmetry.space_group_name_H-M   'P 1'
#
loop_
_entity.id
_entity.type
_entity.pdbx_description
1 polymer ?
#
loop_
_entity_poly.entity_id
_entity_poly.type
_entity_poly.pdbx_seq_one_letter_code
_entity_poly.pdbx_strand_id
1 'polypeptide(L)' 'MEIEKTLKLYLKALEKGSYEDIIKLFTENAMVNSPLYGKIKASEFYKELFKDTAKSKITLLNIFT' A
#
# COMPACT_ATOMS: atom_id res chain seq x y z
N MET A 1 7.66 -9.29 15.37
CA MET A 1 8.30 -10.04 14.27
C MET A 1 7.44 -10.10 13.01
N GLU A 2 6.17 -10.52 13.04
CA GLU A 2 5.32 -10.56 11.83
C GLU A 2 4.81 -9.18 11.36
N ILE A 3 4.42 -8.28 12.27
CA ILE A 3 3.89 -6.95 11.92
C ILE A 3 4.96 -6.12 11.19
N GLU A 4 6.17 -6.08 11.72
CA GLU A 4 7.30 -5.36 11.12
C GLU A 4 7.61 -5.86 9.69
N LYS A 5 7.56 -7.19 9.48
CA LYS A 5 7.76 -7.79 8.16
C LYS A 5 6.68 -7.32 7.18
N THR A 6 5.41 -7.34 7.59
CA THR A 6 4.29 -6.87 6.77
C THR A 6 4.43 -5.39 6.42
N LEU A 7 4.82 -4.55 7.39
CA LEU A 7 5.06 -3.12 7.15
C LEU A 7 6.21 -2.89 6.15
N LYS A 8 7.31 -3.63 6.28
CA LYS A 8 8.43 -3.54 5.33
C LYS A 8 8.03 -3.99 3.92
N LEU A 9 7.26 -5.07 3.79
CA LEU A 9 6.72 -5.52 2.50
C LEU A 9 5.79 -4.47 1.89
N TYR A 10 4.93 -3.87 2.70
CA TYR A 10 4.01 -2.81 2.29
C TYR A 10 4.76 -1.60 1.72
N LEU A 11 5.74 -1.07 2.46
CA LEU A 11 6.54 0.08 2.01
C LEU A 11 7.36 -0.24 0.75
N LYS A 12 7.91 -1.46 0.65
CA LYS A 12 8.65 -1.89 -0.55
C LYS A 12 7.74 -1.98 -1.78
N ALA A 13 6.53 -2.51 -1.63
CA ALA A 13 5.57 -2.61 -2.73
C ALA A 13 5.12 -1.21 -3.21
N LEU A 14 4.90 -0.28 -2.27
CA LEU A 14 4.60 1.12 -2.58
C LEU A 14 5.75 1.82 -3.32
N GLU A 15 6.99 1.67 -2.85
CA GLU A 15 8.16 2.31 -3.48
C GLU A 15 8.39 1.80 -4.90
N LYS A 16 8.15 0.50 -5.13
CA LYS A 16 8.21 -0.13 -6.46
C LYS A 16 7.02 0.25 -7.36
N GLY A 17 5.92 0.74 -6.80
CA GLY A 17 4.66 0.92 -7.53
C GLY A 17 4.04 -0.41 -7.99
N SER A 18 4.23 -1.50 -7.24
CA SER A 18 3.79 -2.84 -7.66
C SER A 18 2.42 -3.19 -7.09
N TYR A 19 1.41 -3.19 -7.97
CA TYR A 19 0.05 -3.63 -7.64
C TYR A 19 -0.01 -5.06 -7.12
N GLU A 20 0.69 -5.98 -7.78
CA GLU A 20 0.68 -7.41 -7.43
C GLU A 20 1.29 -7.69 -6.06
N ASP A 21 2.37 -6.97 -5.72
CA ASP A 21 3.04 -7.14 -4.43
C ASP A 21 2.20 -6.54 -3.29
N ILE A 22 1.58 -5.38 -3.52
CA ILE A 22 0.80 -4.70 -2.46
C ILE A 22 -0.51 -5.40 -2.17
N ILE A 23 -1.24 -5.88 -3.19
CA ILE A 23 -2.59 -6.43 -2.99
C ILE A 23 -2.58 -7.75 -2.23
N LYS A 24 -1.47 -8.52 -2.29
CA LYS A 24 -1.27 -9.74 -1.51
C LYS A 24 -1.23 -9.51 0.01
N LEU A 25 -1.02 -8.26 0.44
CA LEU A 25 -1.01 -7.87 1.85
C LEU A 25 -2.42 -7.56 2.38
N PHE A 26 -3.43 -7.55 1.51
CA PHE A 26 -4.81 -7.24 1.86
C PHE A 26 -5.69 -8.46 1.71
N THR A 27 -6.73 -8.54 2.54
CA THR A 27 -7.83 -9.48 2.30
C THR A 27 -8.67 -9.00 1.12
N GLU A 28 -9.40 -9.91 0.49
CA GLU A 28 -10.25 -9.62 -0.69
C GLU A 28 -11.25 -8.47 -0.45
N ASN A 29 -11.77 -8.38 0.78
CA ASN A 29 -12.76 -7.38 1.18
C ASN A 29 -12.16 -6.17 1.92
N ALA A 30 -10.83 -5.99 1.87
CA ALA A 30 -10.19 -4.86 2.52
C ALA A 30 -10.61 -3.54 1.89
N MET A 31 -10.88 -2.56 2.75
CA MET A 31 -11.31 -1.21 2.38
C MET A 31 -10.25 -0.19 2.79
N VAL A 32 -10.00 0.79 1.92
CA VAL A 32 -9.14 1.95 2.18
C VAL A 32 -10.03 3.18 2.32
N ASN A 33 -9.81 3.96 3.38
CA ASN A 33 -10.39 5.28 3.54
C ASN A 33 -9.39 6.31 3.03
N SER A 34 -9.58 6.78 1.80
CA SER A 34 -8.72 7.78 1.17
C SER A 34 -9.38 9.16 1.23
N PRO A 35 -8.64 10.23 1.57
CA PRO A 35 -9.12 11.60 1.41
C PRO A 35 -9.44 11.96 -0.06
N LEU A 36 -8.81 11.28 -1.02
CA LEU A 36 -8.96 11.55 -2.46
C LEU A 36 -10.13 10.76 -3.08
N TYR A 37 -10.30 9.50 -2.67
CA TYR A 37 -11.25 8.56 -3.30
C TYR A 37 -12.41 8.15 -2.39
N GLY A 38 -12.46 8.65 -1.15
CA GLY A 38 -13.40 8.18 -0.15
C GLY A 38 -13.11 6.73 0.29
N LYS A 39 -14.14 6.00 0.69
CA LYS A 39 -14.05 4.60 1.10
C LYS A 39 -14.19 3.68 -0.10
N ILE A 40 -13.12 2.99 -0.48
CA ILE A 40 -13.05 2.14 -1.68
C ILE A 40 -12.29 0.82 -1.39
N LYS A 41 -12.48 -0.21 -2.21
CA LYS A 41 -11.72 -1.47 -2.07
C LYS A 41 -10.23 -1.21 -2.27
N ALA A 42 -9.39 -1.90 -1.49
CA ALA A 42 -7.93 -1.80 -1.62
C ALA A 42 -7.45 -2.13 -3.05
N SER A 43 -8.09 -3.12 -3.70
CA SER A 43 -7.79 -3.52 -5.08
C SER A 43 -8.05 -2.42 -6.11
N GLU A 44 -9.04 -1.56 -5.90
CA GLU A 44 -9.30 -0.44 -6.79
C GLU A 44 -8.43 0.76 -6.42
N PHE A 45 -8.30 1.04 -5.12
CA PHE A 45 -7.45 2.13 -4.62
C PHE A 45 -6.01 2.07 -5.17
N TYR A 46 -5.36 0.90 -5.08
CA TYR A 46 -3.96 0.78 -5.52
C TYR A 46 -3.79 0.77 -7.04
N LYS A 47 -4.83 0.43 -7.82
CA LYS A 47 -4.79 0.60 -9.29
C LYS A 47 -4.77 2.07 -9.66
N GLU A 48 -5.70 2.85 -9.10
CA GLU A 48 -5.77 4.29 -9.37
C GLU A 48 -4.53 5.01 -8.83
N LEU A 49 -4.10 4.69 -7.61
CA LEU A 49 -2.91 5.30 -7.01
C LEU A 49 -1.65 5.14 -7.88
N PHE A 50 -1.38 3.93 -8.38
CA PHE A 50 -0.18 3.67 -9.18
C PHE A 50 -0.28 4.17 -10.62
N LYS A 51 -1.50 4.37 -11.13
CA LYS A 51 -1.71 5.06 -12.40
C LYS A 51 -1.37 6.55 -12.30
N ASP A 52 -1.71 7.18 -11.17
CA ASP A 52 -1.51 8.61 -10.94
C ASP A 52 -0.14 8.96 -10.34
N THR A 53 0.63 7.94 -9.91
CA THR A 53 1.95 8.12 -9.27
C THR A 53 3.07 7.66 -10.20
N ALA A 54 3.88 8.60 -10.71
CA ALA A 54 5.01 8.27 -11.58
C ALA A 54 6.19 7.62 -10.84
N LYS A 55 6.49 8.07 -9.61
CA LYS A 55 7.57 7.53 -8.77
C LYS A 55 7.37 7.92 -7.30
N SER A 56 7.65 6.97 -6.41
CA SER A 56 7.73 7.20 -4.97
C SER A 56 9.15 6.92 -4.48
N LYS A 57 9.66 7.73 -3.56
CA LYS A 57 10.90 7.44 -2.80
C LYS A 57 10.50 7.39 -1.33
N ILE A 58 10.67 6.24 -0.71
CA ILE A 58 10.17 5.98 0.64
C ILE A 58 11.35 5.69 1.55
N THR A 59 11.37 6.28 2.74
CA THR A 59 12.38 6.01 3.76
C THR A 59 11.69 5.67 5.07
N LEU A 60 11.89 4.44 5.54
CA LEU A 60 11.36 4.00 6.83
C LEU A 60 12.16 4.67 7.95
N LEU A 61 11.52 5.56 8.71
CA LEU A 61 12.17 6.28 9.83
C LEU A 61 12.07 5.50 11.15
N ASN A 62 10.88 4.97 11.46
CA ASN A 62 10.64 4.20 12.67
C ASN A 62 9.41 3.31 12.53
N ILE A 63 9.28 2.31 13.40
CA ILE A 63 8.05 1.54 13.59
C ILE A 63 7.71 1.60 15.09
N PHE A 64 6.55 2.17 15.40
CA PHE A 64 6.03 2.21 16.77
C PHE A 64 5.26 0.92 17.02
N THR A 65 5.89 -0.05 17.70
CA THR A 65 5.30 -1.35 18.07
C THR A 65 5.21 -1.53 19.56
#